data_AF-A0A842QVE5-F1
#
_entry.id   AF-A0A842QVE5-F1
#
_cell.length_a   1.000
_cell.length_b   1.000
_cell.length_c   1.000
_cell.angle_alpha   90.00
_cell.angle_beta   90.00
_cell.angle_gamma   90.00
#
_symmetry.space_group_name_H-M   'P 1'
#
loop_
_entity.id
_entity.type
_entity.pdbx_description
1 polymer ?
#
loop_
_entity_poly.entity_id
_entity_poly.type
_entity_poly.pdbx_seq_one_letter_code
_entity_poly.pdbx_strand_id
1 'polypeptide(L)'
;MSDNQIIEELVKIRKLLEPEPKPPKKEEKPKGLWDEFLEFISKYGVIGLAIGFIIGSASKDLVNALVADILMPIILFFVPGGAWREATVTIGPIVLSVGHFAGALLDFFIIALIIFLLMRQIKKTNLK
;
A
#
# COMPACT_ATOMS: atom_id res chain seq x y z
N MET A 1 36.70 -64.05 -15.92
CA MET A 1 35.36 -63.47 -16.10
C MET A 1 35.05 -63.53 -17.58
N SER A 2 33.93 -64.13 -17.97
CA SER A 2 33.50 -64.12 -19.37
C SER A 2 32.84 -62.77 -19.69
N ASP A 3 32.98 -62.30 -20.93
CA ASP A 3 32.48 -60.98 -21.36
C ASP A 3 30.97 -60.80 -21.09
N ASN A 4 30.21 -61.90 -21.11
CA ASN A 4 28.78 -61.90 -20.82
C ASN A 4 28.45 -61.53 -19.37
N GLN A 5 29.29 -61.91 -18.40
CA GLN A 5 29.07 -61.56 -16.98
C GLN A 5 29.29 -60.07 -16.71
N ILE A 6 30.24 -59.46 -17.44
CA ILE A 6 30.51 -58.03 -17.35
C ILE A 6 29.32 -57.24 -17.88
N ILE A 7 28.71 -57.67 -18.98
CA ILE A 7 27.53 -57.02 -19.56
C ILE A 7 26.34 -57.08 -18.58
N GLU A 8 26.11 -58.21 -17.91
CA GLU A 8 25.03 -58.34 -16.91
C GLU A 8 25.22 -57.41 -15.71
N GLU A 9 26.44 -57.32 -15.16
CA GLU A 9 26.75 -56.40 -14.06
C GLU A 9 26.59 -54.93 -14.48
N LEU A 10 26.98 -54.57 -15.70
CA LEU A 10 26.80 -53.21 -16.23
C LEU A 10 25.32 -52.84 -16.43
N VAL A 11 24.49 -53.78 -16.88
CA VAL A 11 23.04 -53.59 -16.98
C VAL A 11 22.42 -53.44 -15.59
N LYS A 12 22.88 -54.21 -14.61
CA LYS A 12 22.42 -54.13 -13.22
C LYS A 12 22.81 -52.80 -12.57
N ILE A 13 24.05 -52.35 -12.78
CA ILE A 13 24.54 -51.04 -12.32
C ILE A 13 23.77 -49.92 -13.00
N ARG A 14 23.52 -49.97 -14.32
CA ARG A 14 22.70 -48.99 -15.03
C ARG A 14 21.30 -48.87 -14.40
N LYS A 15 20.67 -49.98 -14.05
CA LYS A 15 19.34 -49.99 -13.43
C LYS A 15 19.33 -49.46 -11.99
N LEU A 16 20.45 -49.61 -11.26
CA LEU A 16 20.63 -49.05 -9.92
C LEU A 16 21.06 -47.57 -9.93
N LEU A 17 21.64 -47.11 -11.04
CA LEU A 17 22.07 -45.72 -11.26
C LEU A 17 21.02 -44.88 -11.99
N GLU A 18 20.04 -45.52 -12.66
CA GLU A 18 18.83 -44.84 -13.11
C GLU A 18 18.08 -44.41 -11.84
N PRO A 19 18.06 -43.12 -11.48
CA PRO A 19 17.31 -42.67 -10.31
C PRO A 19 15.87 -43.10 -10.52
N GLU A 20 15.23 -43.66 -9.48
CA GLU A 20 13.84 -44.08 -9.59
C GLU A 20 13.04 -42.99 -10.31
N PRO A 21 12.22 -43.34 -11.32
CA PRO A 21 11.49 -42.36 -12.09
C PRO A 21 10.76 -41.48 -11.09
N LYS A 22 11.13 -40.18 -11.03
CA LYS A 22 10.50 -39.22 -10.13
C LYS A 22 8.99 -39.44 -10.28
N PRO A 23 8.27 -39.75 -9.19
CA PRO A 23 6.87 -40.11 -9.27
C PRO A 23 6.16 -39.13 -10.18
N PRO A 24 5.29 -39.60 -11.11
CA PRO A 24 4.66 -38.74 -12.10
C PRO A 24 4.14 -37.51 -11.37
N LYS A 25 4.67 -36.34 -11.76
CA LYS A 25 4.35 -35.06 -11.15
C LYS A 25 2.83 -35.00 -11.15
N LYS A 26 2.21 -35.17 -9.97
CA LYS A 26 0.76 -35.27 -9.82
C LYS A 26 0.18 -34.18 -10.69
N GLU A 27 -0.61 -34.54 -11.69
CA GLU A 27 -1.26 -33.57 -12.57
C GLU A 27 -1.91 -32.54 -11.64
N GLU A 28 -1.34 -31.34 -11.60
CA GLU A 28 -1.87 -30.26 -10.79
C GLU A 28 -3.26 -30.00 -11.37
N LYS A 29 -4.29 -30.35 -10.59
CA LYS A 29 -5.70 -30.14 -10.95
C LYS A 29 -5.82 -28.76 -11.60
N PRO A 30 -6.64 -28.60 -12.66
CA PRO A 30 -6.86 -27.29 -13.24
C PRO A 30 -7.21 -26.33 -12.10
N LYS A 31 -6.31 -25.38 -11.82
CA LYS A 31 -6.48 -24.40 -10.76
C LYS A 31 -7.80 -23.69 -11.06
N GLY A 32 -8.69 -23.64 -10.08
CA GLY A 32 -9.94 -22.92 -10.29
C GLY A 32 -9.62 -21.43 -10.54
N LEU A 33 -10.57 -20.68 -11.12
CA LEU A 33 -10.42 -19.23 -11.28
C LEU A 33 -10.02 -18.52 -9.97
N TRP A 34 -10.44 -19.06 -8.82
CA TRP A 34 -10.04 -18.61 -7.49
C TRP A 34 -8.55 -18.80 -7.21
N ASP A 35 -7.99 -19.97 -7.53
CA ASP A 35 -6.58 -20.27 -7.33
C ASP A 35 -5.70 -19.44 -8.27
N GLU A 36 -6.15 -19.23 -9.52
CA GLU A 36 -5.49 -18.35 -10.48
C GLU A 36 -5.51 -16.88 -10.03
N PHE A 37 -6.61 -16.44 -9.42
CA PHE A 37 -6.73 -15.09 -8.88
C PHE A 37 -5.83 -14.87 -7.65
N LEU A 38 -5.78 -15.84 -6.72
CA LEU A 38 -4.86 -15.83 -5.59
C LEU A 38 -3.40 -15.82 -6.05
N GLU A 39 -3.08 -16.61 -7.08
CA GLU A 39 -1.75 -16.65 -7.70
C GLU A 39 -1.42 -15.31 -8.39
N PHE A 40 -2.39 -14.69 -9.06
CA PHE A 40 -2.25 -13.34 -9.63
C PHE A 40 -1.94 -12.31 -8.55
N ILE A 41 -2.79 -12.19 -7.52
CA ILE A 41 -2.60 -11.21 -6.43
C ILE A 41 -1.24 -11.38 -5.76
N SER A 42 -0.83 -12.63 -5.55
CA SER A 42 0.46 -12.97 -4.93
C SER A 42 1.63 -12.64 -5.86
N LYS A 43 1.53 -12.94 -7.15
CA LYS A 43 2.57 -12.70 -8.16
C LYS A 43 2.85 -11.21 -8.37
N TYR A 44 1.82 -10.37 -8.31
CA TYR A 44 1.93 -8.93 -8.55
C TYR A 44 2.06 -8.10 -7.25
N GLY A 45 2.17 -8.74 -6.09
CA GLY A 45 2.41 -8.04 -4.82
C GLY A 45 1.27 -7.10 -4.37
N VAL A 46 0.05 -7.29 -4.89
CA VAL A 46 -1.11 -6.41 -4.67
C VAL A 46 -1.49 -6.32 -3.19
N ILE A 47 -1.23 -7.38 -2.41
CA ILE A 47 -1.49 -7.42 -0.97
C ILE A 47 -0.72 -6.32 -0.23
N GLY A 48 0.56 -6.12 -0.56
CA GLY A 48 1.38 -5.08 0.07
C GLY A 48 0.88 -3.68 -0.25
N LEU A 49 0.45 -3.45 -1.49
CA LEU A 49 -0.15 -2.19 -1.92
C LEU A 49 -1.48 -1.92 -1.21
N ALA A 50 -2.33 -2.93 -1.07
CA ALA A 50 -3.61 -2.81 -0.36
C ALA A 50 -3.40 -2.43 1.11
N ILE A 51 -2.48 -3.09 1.81
CA ILE A 51 -2.15 -2.78 3.20
C ILE A 51 -1.59 -1.35 3.32
N GLY A 52 -0.63 -0.99 2.45
CA GLY A 52 -0.04 0.35 2.44
C GLY A 52 -1.07 1.45 2.19
N PHE A 53 -2.03 1.21 1.30
CA PHE A 53 -3.11 2.14 1.03
C PHE A 53 -4.04 2.32 2.23
N ILE A 54 -4.46 1.23 2.89
CA ILE A 54 -5.33 1.29 4.07
C ILE A 54 -4.66 2.04 5.21
N ILE A 55 -3.40 1.71 5.52
CA ILE A 55 -2.64 2.39 6.57
C ILE A 55 -2.39 3.85 6.19
N GLY A 56 -2.08 4.14 4.92
CA GLY A 56 -1.89 5.49 4.41
C GLY A 56 -3.16 6.35 4.54
N SER A 57 -4.32 5.79 4.20
CA SER A 57 -5.61 6.47 4.36
C SER A 57 -5.92 6.75 5.83
N ALA A 58 -5.80 5.74 6.70
CA ALA A 58 -6.04 5.92 8.13
C ALA A 58 -5.09 6.96 8.76
N SER A 59 -3.82 6.97 8.35
CA SER A 59 -2.83 7.96 8.82
C SER A 59 -3.19 9.38 8.36
N LYS A 60 -3.65 9.52 7.11
CA LYS A 60 -4.16 10.80 6.59
C LYS A 60 -5.34 11.30 7.41
N ASP A 61 -6.30 10.43 7.71
CA ASP A 61 -7.50 10.80 8.48
C ASP A 61 -7.15 11.22 9.91
N LEU A 62 -6.20 10.54 10.55
CA LEU A 62 -5.68 10.93 11.86
C LEU A 62 -5.03 12.32 11.85
N VAL A 63 -4.21 12.62 10.84
CA VAL A 63 -3.59 13.93 10.69
C VAL A 63 -4.66 14.99 10.44
N ASN A 64 -5.65 14.71 9.59
CA ASN A 64 -6.75 15.63 9.32
C ASN A 64 -7.55 15.94 10.59
N ALA A 65 -7.87 14.94 11.41
CA ALA A 65 -8.56 15.13 12.68
C ALA A 65 -7.74 16.00 13.64
N LEU A 66 -6.43 15.76 13.75
CA LEU A 66 -5.54 16.61 14.55
C LEU A 66 -5.59 18.07 14.08
N VAL A 67 -5.61 18.33 12.77
CA VAL A 67 -5.70 19.68 12.23
C VAL A 67 -7.08 20.30 12.49
N ALA A 68 -8.13 19.61 12.09
CA ALA A 68 -9.51 20.12 12.10
C ALA A 68 -10.06 20.26 13.52
N ASP A 69 -9.75 19.33 14.41
CA ASP A 69 -10.39 19.26 15.74
C ASP A 69 -9.55 19.92 16.83
N ILE A 70 -8.22 20.00 16.67
CA ILE A 70 -7.33 20.55 17.70
C ILE A 70 -6.74 21.89 17.26
N LEU A 71 -6.13 21.96 16.07
CA LEU A 71 -5.40 23.16 15.66
C LEU A 71 -6.32 24.26 15.13
N MET A 72 -7.33 23.91 14.36
CA MET A 72 -8.27 24.87 13.78
C MET A 72 -9.04 25.67 14.84
N PRO A 73 -9.56 25.08 15.93
CA PRO A 73 -10.16 25.85 17.03
C PRO A 73 -9.17 26.83 17.67
N ILE A 74 -7.90 26.44 17.83
CA ILE A 74 -6.85 27.32 18.37
C ILE A 74 -6.56 28.47 17.40
N ILE A 75 -6.51 28.22 16.09
CA ILE A 75 -6.26 29.25 15.08
C ILE A 75 -7.46 30.21 14.98
N LEU A 76 -8.68 29.68 14.96
CA LEU A 76 -9.92 30.46 14.92
C LEU A 76 -10.16 31.28 16.18
N PHE A 77 -9.61 30.86 17.32
CA PHE A 77 -9.59 31.69 18.53
C PHE A 77 -8.85 33.01 18.32
N PHE A 78 -7.78 33.03 17.52
CA PHE A 78 -7.03 34.24 17.19
C PHE A 78 -7.57 35.02 15.99
N VAL A 79 -8.38 34.38 15.13
CA VAL A 79 -9.05 35.00 13.97
C VAL A 79 -10.57 34.97 14.20
N PRO A 80 -11.13 35.95 14.93
CA PRO A 80 -12.52 35.91 15.32
C PRO A 80 -13.42 35.94 14.09
N GLY A 81 -14.26 34.92 13.96
CA GLY A 81 -15.43 34.95 13.11
C GLY A 81 -15.59 33.76 12.18
N GLY A 82 -14.53 33.18 11.61
CA GLY A 82 -14.62 32.09 10.63
C GLY A 82 -15.44 32.40 9.36
N ALA A 83 -16.23 33.48 9.36
CA ALA A 83 -17.20 33.90 8.35
C ALA A 83 -16.55 34.22 7.01
N TRP A 84 -15.25 34.50 6.99
CA TRP A 84 -14.49 34.63 5.75
C TRP A 84 -14.49 33.32 4.93
N ARG A 85 -14.65 32.15 5.57
CA ARG A 85 -14.82 30.85 4.88
C ARG A 85 -16.20 30.70 4.23
N GLU A 86 -17.19 31.45 4.69
CA GLU A 86 -18.54 31.47 4.11
C GLU A 86 -18.70 32.55 3.03
N ALA A 87 -17.64 33.32 2.74
CA ALA A 87 -17.69 34.38 1.74
C ALA A 87 -18.04 33.82 0.36
N THR A 88 -19.19 34.22 -0.17
CA THR A 88 -19.63 33.90 -1.53
C THR A 88 -19.62 35.14 -2.40
N VAL A 89 -19.17 35.00 -3.64
CA VAL A 89 -19.30 36.01 -4.69
C VAL A 89 -20.35 35.55 -5.68
N THR A 90 -21.45 36.27 -5.79
CA THR A 90 -22.52 35.97 -6.73
C THR A 90 -22.32 36.78 -8.02
N ILE A 91 -22.23 36.09 -9.15
CA ILE A 91 -22.17 36.69 -10.49
C ILE A 91 -23.40 36.21 -11.25
N GLY A 92 -24.48 37.01 -11.23
CA GLY A 92 -25.77 36.62 -11.81
C GLY A 92 -26.33 35.34 -11.15
N PRO A 93 -26.63 34.27 -11.90
CA PRO A 93 -27.13 33.01 -11.33
C PRO A 93 -26.03 32.11 -10.72
N ILE A 94 -24.74 32.49 -10.84
CA ILE A 94 -23.61 31.68 -10.39
C ILE A 94 -23.17 32.12 -9.00
N VAL A 95 -23.13 31.20 -8.04
CA VAL A 95 -22.61 31.42 -6.68
C VAL A 95 -21.22 30.81 -6.58
N LEU A 96 -20.19 31.65 -6.42
CA LEU A 96 -18.81 31.20 -6.21
C LEU A 96 -18.47 31.27 -4.71
N SER A 97 -18.24 30.12 -4.09
CA SER A 97 -17.83 30.02 -2.68
C SER A 97 -16.34 30.29 -2.49
N VAL A 98 -15.91 31.53 -2.72
CA VAL A 98 -14.52 31.97 -2.63
C VAL A 98 -13.94 31.71 -1.23
N GLY A 99 -14.74 31.89 -0.19
CA GLY A 99 -14.38 31.61 1.19
C GLY A 99 -14.04 30.15 1.43
N HIS A 100 -14.84 29.23 0.88
CA HIS A 100 -14.59 27.79 1.05
C HIS A 100 -13.28 27.39 0.36
N PHE A 101 -13.02 27.92 -0.84
CA PHE A 101 -11.77 27.66 -1.54
C PHE A 101 -10.56 28.22 -0.77
N ALA A 102 -10.63 29.46 -0.29
CA ALA A 102 -9.57 30.05 0.53
C ALA A 102 -9.35 29.27 1.85
N GLY A 103 -10.43 28.78 2.45
CA GLY A 103 -10.40 27.90 3.63
C GLY A 103 -9.64 26.60 3.34
N ALA A 104 -10.01 25.90 2.28
CA ALA A 104 -9.34 24.65 1.87
C ALA A 104 -7.86 24.87 1.54
N LEU A 105 -7.53 26.02 0.93
CA LEU A 105 -6.15 26.39 0.61
C LEU A 105 -5.33 26.63 1.88
N LEU A 106 -5.89 27.33 2.87
CA LEU A 106 -5.27 27.50 4.19
C LEU A 106 -5.09 26.15 4.91
N ASP A 107 -6.12 25.31 4.92
CA ASP A 107 -6.09 24.01 5.59
C ASP A 107 -5.00 23.10 4.98
N PHE A 108 -4.84 23.13 3.65
CA PHE A 108 -3.76 22.43 2.96
C PHE A 108 -2.36 22.91 3.42
N PHE A 109 -2.15 24.23 3.53
CA PHE A 109 -0.88 24.78 4.03
C PHE A 109 -0.61 24.36 5.48
N ILE A 110 -1.63 24.34 6.33
CA ILE A 110 -1.51 23.91 7.74
C ILE A 110 -1.13 22.43 7.80
N ILE A 111 -1.84 21.56 7.08
CA ILE A 111 -1.54 20.11 7.02
C ILE A 111 -0.12 19.87 6.51
N ALA A 112 0.28 20.56 5.43
CA ALA A 112 1.63 20.44 4.87
C ALA A 112 2.71 20.87 5.88
N LEU A 113 2.48 21.97 6.61
CA LEU A 113 3.38 22.44 7.66
C LEU A 113 3.52 21.43 8.80
N ILE A 114 2.41 20.82 9.23
CA ILE A 114 2.42 19.83 10.32
C ILE A 114 3.15 18.55 9.89
N ILE A 115 2.86 18.03 8.70
CA ILE A 115 3.55 16.86 8.16
C ILE A 115 5.05 17.15 8.06
N PHE A 116 5.42 18.36 7.62
CA PHE A 116 6.82 18.80 7.61
C PHE A 116 7.44 18.83 9.01
N LEU A 117 6.73 19.35 10.02
CA LEU A 117 7.21 19.39 11.40
C LEU A 117 7.36 17.98 11.98
N LEU A 118 6.41 17.08 11.74
CA LEU A 118 6.49 15.67 12.15
C LEU A 118 7.69 14.97 11.51
N MET A 119 7.86 15.13 10.20
CA MET A 119 9.02 14.55 9.50
C MET A 119 10.34 15.13 10.01
N ARG A 120 10.36 16.44 10.30
CA ARG A 120 11.53 17.12 10.87
C ARG A 120 11.85 16.62 12.28
N GLN A 121 10.84 16.36 13.11
CA GLN A 121 11.03 15.77 14.43
C GLN A 121 11.60 14.36 14.32
N ILE A 122 11.04 13.50 13.48
CA ILE A 122 11.55 12.14 13.26
C ILE A 122 13.02 12.18 12.83
N LYS A 123 13.39 13.03 11.87
CA LYS A 123 14.80 13.23 11.45
C LYS A 123 15.71 13.71 12.58
N LYS A 124 15.20 14.55 13.49
CA LYS A 124 15.96 15.04 14.66
C LYS A 124 16.15 13.99 15.75
N THR A 125 15.26 13.00 15.84
CA THR A 125 15.24 12.10 17.00
C THR A 125 16.20 10.90 16.86
N ASN A 126 16.95 10.79 15.75
CA ASN A 126 17.93 9.71 15.50
C ASN A 126 17.44 8.35 16.02
N LEU A 127 16.22 7.96 15.65
CA LEU A 127 15.82 6.57 15.79
C LEU A 127 16.58 5.80 14.70
N LYS A 128 17.66 5.15 15.13
CA LYS A 128 18.25 4.01 14.42
C LYS A 128 17.17 2.98 14.09
#